data_AF-A0A6I8NQ99-F1
#
_entry.id   AF-A0A6I8NQ99-F1
#
_cell.length_a   1.000
_cell.length_b   1.000
_cell.length_c   1.000
_cell.angle_alpha   90.00
_cell.angle_beta   90.00
_cell.angle_gamma   90.00
#
_symmetry.space_group_name_H-M   'P 1'
#
loop_
_entity.id
_entity.type
_entity.pdbx_description
1 polymer ?
#
loop_
_entity_poly.entity_id
_entity_poly.type
_entity_poly.pdbx_seq_one_letter_code
_entity_poly.pdbx_strand_id
1 'polypeptide(L)'
;MDFKKIAEEISQKILSYSRDTSGWKVAKTSKKITVSWKPSKEYGGNLYRGEGVIKEAPAKLIQFMYFPEHRTKWDKSLQIYKLLQRIDADTFICHTVTHSFGMGSISPRDFVDLVHIKVYEGDVSIVSSVSVEYPQCCPSSSCIRGYNHPCGYVCSPLPENPSYSRLVVFVQPELGGNLPRPVIESALPTSLINLIGDLKDGIKSPKSHSSHAHKK
;
A
#
# COMPACT_ATOMS: atom_id res chain seq x y z
N MET A 1 -11.68 -18.94 -7.56
CA MET A 1 -11.40 -18.18 -6.33
C MET A 1 -12.53 -17.18 -6.14
N ASP A 2 -13.13 -17.10 -4.96
CA ASP A 2 -14.19 -16.12 -4.68
C ASP A 2 -13.55 -14.80 -4.22
N PHE A 3 -13.26 -13.93 -5.20
CA PHE A 3 -12.61 -12.65 -4.93
C PHE A 3 -13.46 -11.70 -4.09
N LYS A 4 -14.80 -11.80 -4.13
CA LYS A 4 -15.69 -10.94 -3.34
C LYS A 4 -15.64 -11.33 -1.86
N LYS A 5 -15.65 -12.63 -1.57
CA LYS A 5 -15.47 -13.12 -0.21
C LYS A 5 -14.10 -12.70 0.35
N ILE A 6 -13.02 -12.88 -0.42
CA ILE A 6 -11.68 -12.45 -0.02
C ILE A 6 -11.65 -10.94 0.26
N ALA A 7 -12.24 -10.13 -0.64
CA ALA A 7 -12.30 -8.67 -0.50
C ALA A 7 -12.98 -8.20 0.81
N GLU A 8 -14.08 -8.84 1.20
CA GLU A 8 -14.75 -8.52 2.47
C GLU A 8 -13.89 -8.96 3.67
N GLU A 9 -13.32 -10.16 3.64
CA GLU A 9 -12.47 -10.68 4.72
C GLU A 9 -11.25 -9.77 4.97
N ILE A 10 -10.56 -9.35 3.90
CA ILE A 10 -9.40 -8.46 4.04
C ILE A 10 -9.81 -7.06 4.50
N SER A 11 -10.99 -6.57 4.10
CA SER A 11 -11.51 -5.29 4.57
C SER A 11 -11.74 -5.28 6.08
N GLN A 12 -12.31 -6.35 6.62
CA GLN A 12 -12.47 -6.53 8.05
C GLN A 12 -11.11 -6.61 8.78
N LYS A 13 -10.11 -7.28 8.18
CA LYS A 13 -8.75 -7.29 8.74
C LYS A 13 -8.12 -5.91 8.80
N ILE A 14 -8.18 -5.11 7.73
CA ILE A 14 -7.62 -3.74 7.74
C ILE A 14 -8.36 -2.83 8.73
N LEU A 15 -9.67 -2.95 8.83
CA LEU A 15 -10.46 -2.29 9.88
C LEU A 15 -9.96 -2.69 11.28
N SER A 16 -9.72 -3.98 11.53
CA SER A 16 -9.21 -4.44 12.81
C SER A 16 -7.84 -3.84 13.14
N TYR A 17 -6.92 -3.77 12.17
CA TYR A 17 -5.61 -3.16 12.37
C TYR A 17 -5.70 -1.65 12.64
N SER A 18 -6.66 -0.97 12.02
CA SER A 18 -6.90 0.46 12.22
C SER A 18 -7.40 0.81 13.62
N ARG A 19 -8.16 -0.11 14.24
CA ARG A 19 -8.73 0.04 15.59
C ARG A 19 -7.79 -0.43 16.69
N ASP A 20 -6.80 -1.26 16.34
CA ASP A 20 -5.87 -1.81 17.31
C ASP A 20 -4.79 -0.80 17.70
N THR A 21 -4.86 -0.33 18.94
CA THR A 21 -3.94 0.64 19.53
C THR A 21 -2.83 0.00 20.37
N SER A 22 -2.76 -1.33 20.43
CA SER A 22 -1.92 -2.07 21.37
C SER A 22 -0.70 -2.75 20.72
N GLY A 23 0.39 -2.88 21.50
CA GLY A 23 1.56 -3.68 21.13
C GLY A 23 2.45 -3.12 20.02
N TRP A 24 2.15 -1.94 19.47
CA TRP A 24 2.95 -1.29 18.44
C TRP A 24 4.24 -0.69 19.01
N LYS A 25 5.38 -1.02 18.39
CA LYS A 25 6.69 -0.45 18.72
C LYS A 25 7.13 0.49 17.60
N VAL A 26 7.60 1.69 17.94
CA VAL A 26 8.12 2.63 16.94
C VAL A 26 9.42 2.07 16.36
N ALA A 27 9.47 1.90 15.04
CA ALA A 27 10.69 1.53 14.31
C ALA A 27 11.46 2.75 13.80
N LYS A 28 10.75 3.75 13.26
CA LYS A 28 11.38 4.90 12.60
C LYS A 28 10.43 6.08 12.54
N THR A 29 10.96 7.28 12.77
CA THR A 29 10.23 8.54 12.56
C THR A 29 11.07 9.46 11.70
N SER A 30 10.48 10.03 10.65
CA SER A 30 11.15 10.99 9.76
C SER A 30 10.13 11.80 8.98
N LYS A 31 10.43 13.07 8.64
CA LYS A 31 9.57 13.93 7.80
C LYS A 31 8.08 13.97 8.23
N LYS A 32 7.82 13.98 9.56
CA LYS A 32 6.47 13.89 10.14
C LYS A 32 5.69 12.64 9.68
N ILE A 33 6.42 11.53 9.54
CA ILE A 33 5.89 10.20 9.25
C ILE A 33 6.45 9.29 10.34
N THR A 34 5.58 8.49 10.95
CA THR A 34 5.94 7.52 11.99
C THR A 34 5.67 6.13 11.46
N VAL A 35 6.66 5.24 11.54
CA VAL A 35 6.51 3.83 11.25
C VAL A 35 6.69 3.04 12.53
N SER A 36 5.68 2.23 12.83
CA SER A 36 5.64 1.30 13.94
C SER A 36 5.48 -0.12 13.43
N TRP A 37 5.76 -1.11 14.28
CA TRP A 37 5.64 -2.52 13.94
C TRP A 37 5.18 -3.34 15.13
N LYS A 38 4.69 -4.53 14.84
CA LYS A 38 4.49 -5.62 15.80
C LYS A 38 4.58 -6.98 15.09
N PRO A 39 4.73 -8.10 15.80
CA PRO A 39 4.69 -9.43 15.19
C PRO A 39 3.40 -9.63 14.38
N SER A 40 3.52 -10.19 13.17
CA SER A 40 2.35 -10.54 12.37
C SER A 40 1.63 -11.74 12.99
N LYS A 41 0.31 -11.82 12.78
CA LYS A 41 -0.51 -13.00 13.08
C LYS A 41 -0.72 -13.91 11.87
N GLU A 42 -0.26 -13.49 10.70
CA GLU A 42 -0.47 -14.17 9.42
C GLU A 42 0.74 -15.04 9.03
N TYR A 43 1.94 -14.67 9.49
CA TYR A 43 3.20 -15.36 9.21
C TYR A 43 4.29 -15.03 10.25
N GLY A 44 5.46 -15.66 10.15
CA GLY A 44 6.58 -15.51 11.08
C GLY A 44 7.32 -14.15 11.07
N GLY A 45 6.83 -13.16 10.33
CA GLY A 45 7.40 -11.82 10.22
C GLY A 45 6.67 -10.76 11.05
N ASN A 46 6.60 -9.53 10.52
CA ASN A 46 6.07 -8.37 11.24
C ASN A 46 4.99 -7.66 10.41
N LEU A 47 3.99 -7.12 11.09
CA LEU A 47 3.08 -6.12 10.57
C LEU A 47 3.64 -4.73 10.85
N TYR A 48 3.80 -3.93 9.80
CA TYR A 48 4.25 -2.54 9.85
C TYR A 48 3.08 -1.60 9.63
N ARG A 49 3.11 -0.47 10.37
CA ARG A 49 2.11 0.58 10.34
C ARG A 49 2.80 1.93 10.16
N GLY A 50 2.65 2.53 8.99
CA GLY A 50 3.15 3.86 8.65
C GLY A 50 2.05 4.90 8.73
N GLU A 51 2.33 6.05 9.32
CA GLU A 51 1.34 7.12 9.51
C GLU A 51 1.87 8.46 9.03
N GLY A 52 1.04 9.21 8.30
CA GLY A 52 1.35 10.57 7.91
C GLY A 52 0.10 11.37 7.57
N VAL A 53 0.26 12.70 7.56
CA VAL A 53 -0.79 13.64 7.12
C VAL A 53 -0.50 14.10 5.70
N ILE A 54 -1.51 14.04 4.83
CA ILE A 54 -1.44 14.41 3.41
C ILE A 54 -2.43 15.54 3.14
N LYS A 55 -2.05 16.54 2.35
CA LYS A 55 -2.91 17.66 1.95
C LYS A 55 -3.75 17.28 0.73
N GLU A 56 -4.69 16.36 0.91
CA GLU A 56 -5.71 15.99 -0.07
C GLU A 56 -6.88 15.30 0.65
N ALA A 57 -8.08 15.38 0.09
CA ALA A 57 -9.27 14.70 0.61
C ALA A 57 -9.19 13.17 0.39
N PRO A 58 -9.81 12.33 1.25
CA PRO A 58 -9.60 10.89 1.23
C PRO A 58 -9.88 10.21 -0.12
N ALA A 59 -11.03 10.52 -0.74
CA ALA A 59 -11.43 9.92 -2.01
C ALA A 59 -10.43 10.23 -3.14
N LYS A 60 -10.01 11.50 -3.27
CA LYS A 60 -9.02 11.93 -4.27
C LYS A 60 -7.65 11.31 -4.00
N LEU A 61 -7.28 11.21 -2.73
CA LEU A 61 -6.02 10.59 -2.32
C LEU A 61 -5.96 9.11 -2.74
N ILE A 62 -7.01 8.34 -2.49
CA ILE A 62 -7.06 6.93 -2.87
C ILE A 62 -6.98 6.74 -4.39
N GLN A 63 -7.70 7.54 -5.18
CA GLN A 63 -7.61 7.49 -6.64
C GLN A 63 -6.18 7.75 -7.14
N PHE A 64 -5.52 8.78 -6.59
CA PHE A 64 -4.12 9.11 -6.91
C PHE A 64 -3.14 7.99 -6.51
N MET A 65 -3.46 7.25 -5.45
CA MET A 65 -2.59 6.19 -4.93
C MET A 65 -2.70 4.86 -5.70
N TYR A 66 -3.84 4.56 -6.31
CA TYR A 66 -4.10 3.20 -6.81
C TYR A 66 -4.35 3.11 -8.30
N PHE A 67 -4.77 4.19 -8.96
CA PHE A 67 -4.96 4.11 -10.40
C PHE A 67 -3.62 4.16 -11.15
N PRO A 68 -3.39 3.24 -12.12
CA PRO A 68 -2.11 3.15 -12.84
C PRO A 68 -1.64 4.45 -13.47
N GLU A 69 -2.57 5.31 -13.93
CA GLU A 69 -2.30 6.62 -14.53
C GLU A 69 -1.64 7.62 -13.56
N HIS A 70 -1.72 7.35 -12.26
CA HIS A 70 -1.12 8.16 -11.21
C HIS A 70 0.01 7.43 -10.50
N ARG A 71 -0.19 6.17 -10.10
CA ARG A 71 0.73 5.43 -9.21
C ARG A 71 2.17 5.40 -9.71
N THR A 72 2.37 5.11 -11.00
CA THR A 72 3.71 5.02 -11.62
C THR A 72 4.45 6.36 -11.71
N LYS A 73 3.75 7.50 -11.60
CA LYS A 73 4.34 8.83 -11.72
C LYS A 73 4.99 9.31 -10.42
N TRP A 74 4.57 8.78 -9.27
CA TRP A 74 5.03 9.25 -7.97
C TRP A 74 5.72 8.17 -7.15
N ASP A 75 5.31 6.89 -7.27
CA ASP A 75 5.88 5.82 -6.46
C ASP A 75 7.21 5.34 -7.03
N LYS A 76 8.30 5.91 -6.51
CA LYS A 76 9.67 5.60 -6.93
C LYS A 76 10.12 4.20 -6.53
N SER A 77 9.35 3.48 -5.72
CA SER A 77 9.65 2.09 -5.37
C SER A 77 9.25 1.12 -6.48
N LEU A 78 8.43 1.53 -7.44
CA LEU A 78 7.86 0.64 -8.46
C LEU A 78 8.57 0.76 -9.81
N GLN A 79 8.95 -0.38 -10.36
CA GLN A 79 9.31 -0.56 -11.76
C GLN A 79 8.07 -0.73 -12.63
N ILE A 80 7.11 -1.53 -12.15
CA ILE A 80 5.89 -1.88 -12.88
C ILE A 80 4.71 -1.75 -11.93
N TYR A 81 3.61 -1.19 -12.44
CA TYR A 81 2.29 -1.25 -11.84
C TYR A 81 1.28 -1.50 -12.95
N LYS A 82 0.70 -2.69 -13.00
CA LYS A 82 -0.20 -3.12 -14.07
C LYS A 82 -1.50 -3.66 -13.49
N LEU A 83 -2.63 -3.08 -13.88
CA LEU A 83 -3.93 -3.68 -13.62
C LEU A 83 -4.08 -4.90 -14.55
N LEU A 84 -4.19 -6.09 -13.96
CA LEU A 84 -4.32 -7.35 -14.69
C LEU A 84 -5.76 -7.65 -15.04
N GLN A 85 -6.66 -7.50 -14.06
CA GLN A 85 -8.07 -7.79 -14.22
C GLN A 85 -8.90 -6.91 -13.30
N ARG A 86 -10.00 -6.38 -13.82
CA ARG A 86 -11.04 -5.74 -13.02
C ARG A 86 -12.11 -6.79 -12.70
N ILE A 87 -12.39 -6.99 -11.41
CA ILE A 87 -13.43 -7.91 -10.93
C ILE A 87 -14.78 -7.19 -10.89
N ASP A 88 -14.79 -5.96 -10.40
CA ASP A 88 -15.92 -5.03 -10.41
C ASP A 88 -15.43 -3.56 -10.32
N ALA A 89 -16.33 -2.62 -9.97
CA ALA A 89 -15.99 -1.20 -9.88
C ALA A 89 -14.85 -0.93 -8.88
N ASP A 90 -14.85 -1.67 -7.77
CA ASP A 90 -14.02 -1.38 -6.59
C ASP A 90 -12.99 -2.46 -6.31
N THR A 91 -13.06 -3.59 -7.03
CA THR A 91 -12.21 -4.77 -6.83
C THR A 91 -11.45 -5.10 -8.11
N PHE A 92 -10.14 -5.25 -8.00
CA PHE A 92 -9.26 -5.52 -9.13
C PHE A 92 -7.98 -6.25 -8.70
N ILE A 93 -7.28 -6.85 -9.67
CA ILE A 93 -6.01 -7.54 -9.46
C ILE A 93 -4.90 -6.72 -10.10
N CYS A 94 -3.83 -6.49 -9.35
CA CYS A 94 -2.66 -5.76 -9.79
C CYS A 94 -1.41 -6.64 -9.79
N HIS A 95 -0.56 -6.46 -10.80
CA HIS A 95 0.83 -6.87 -10.77
C HIS A 95 1.70 -5.67 -10.47
N THR A 96 2.58 -5.81 -9.47
CA THR A 96 3.56 -4.79 -9.14
C THR A 96 4.96 -5.40 -9.15
N VAL A 97 5.94 -4.64 -9.62
CA VAL A 97 7.36 -5.02 -9.53
C VAL A 97 8.08 -3.87 -8.86
N THR A 98 8.82 -4.16 -7.79
CA THR A 98 9.57 -3.13 -7.06
C THR A 98 10.99 -2.99 -7.61
N HIS A 99 11.59 -1.82 -7.47
CA HIS A 99 13.04 -1.68 -7.51
C HIS A 99 13.71 -2.46 -6.35
N SER A 100 15.03 -2.62 -6.43
CA SER A 100 15.82 -3.08 -5.29
C SER A 100 15.75 -2.05 -4.16
N PHE A 101 15.71 -2.51 -2.92
CA PHE A 101 15.66 -1.66 -1.73
C PHE A 101 16.56 -2.22 -0.62
N GLY A 102 16.59 -1.56 0.55
CA GLY A 102 17.53 -1.93 1.62
C GLY A 102 18.99 -1.75 1.20
N MET A 103 19.30 -0.62 0.53
CA MET A 103 20.63 -0.33 -0.03
C MET A 103 21.13 -1.41 -1.02
N GLY A 104 20.21 -2.03 -1.77
CA GLY A 104 20.52 -3.09 -2.73
C GLY A 104 20.58 -4.50 -2.14
N SER A 105 20.48 -4.64 -0.81
CA SER A 105 20.49 -5.94 -0.13
C SER A 105 19.23 -6.76 -0.43
N ILE A 106 18.15 -6.10 -0.86
CA ILE A 106 16.90 -6.72 -1.26
C ILE A 106 16.70 -6.42 -2.74
N SER A 107 16.92 -7.43 -3.59
CA SER A 107 16.62 -7.40 -5.04
C SER A 107 15.13 -7.07 -5.36
N PRO A 108 14.78 -6.81 -6.62
CA PRO A 108 13.39 -6.65 -7.04
C PRO A 108 12.48 -7.82 -6.61
N ARG A 109 11.26 -7.50 -6.19
CA ARG A 109 10.17 -8.47 -5.98
C ARG A 109 9.02 -8.16 -6.90
N ASP A 110 8.33 -9.19 -7.36
CA ASP A 110 7.01 -9.04 -7.96
C ASP A 110 5.90 -9.48 -7.01
N PHE A 111 4.76 -8.82 -7.06
CA PHE A 111 3.59 -9.11 -6.25
C PHE A 111 2.35 -9.13 -7.13
N VAL A 112 1.45 -10.06 -6.87
CA VAL A 112 0.14 -10.13 -7.54
C VAL A 112 -0.93 -10.07 -6.47
N ASP A 113 -1.59 -8.92 -6.37
CA ASP A 113 -2.50 -8.62 -5.27
C ASP A 113 -3.92 -8.39 -5.76
N LEU A 114 -4.88 -9.00 -5.07
CA LEU A 114 -6.27 -8.53 -5.10
C LEU A 114 -6.33 -7.24 -4.29
N VAL A 115 -6.95 -6.22 -4.85
CA VAL A 115 -7.15 -4.91 -4.25
C VAL A 115 -8.65 -4.63 -4.21
N HIS A 116 -9.14 -4.18 -3.06
CA HIS A 116 -10.52 -3.76 -2.87
C HIS A 116 -10.58 -2.39 -2.20
N ILE A 117 -11.35 -1.48 -2.77
CA ILE A 117 -11.56 -0.11 -2.28
C ILE A 117 -12.96 -0.02 -1.69
N LYS A 118 -13.10 0.56 -0.49
CA LYS A 118 -14.41 0.78 0.13
C LYS A 118 -14.43 2.11 0.87
N VAL A 119 -15.46 2.89 0.63
CA VAL A 119 -15.73 4.14 1.35
C VAL A 119 -16.72 3.85 2.47
N TYR A 120 -16.38 4.28 3.68
CA TYR A 120 -17.17 4.15 4.89
C TYR A 120 -17.73 5.51 5.30
N GLU A 121 -18.65 5.50 6.27
CA GLU A 121 -19.19 6.71 6.88
C GLU A 121 -18.08 7.65 7.38
N GLY A 122 -18.33 8.96 7.31
CA GLY A 122 -17.35 10.00 7.68
C GLY A 122 -16.21 10.16 6.68
N ASP A 123 -16.45 9.86 5.40
CA ASP A 123 -15.49 9.97 4.28
C ASP A 123 -14.19 9.17 4.49
N VAL A 124 -14.26 8.07 5.26
CA VAL A 124 -13.12 7.19 5.48
C VAL A 124 -13.01 6.24 4.29
N SER A 125 -11.93 6.35 3.53
CA SER A 125 -11.62 5.43 2.42
C SER A 125 -10.62 4.38 2.88
N ILE A 126 -10.98 3.12 2.75
CA ILE A 126 -10.10 1.98 3.05
C ILE A 126 -9.77 1.27 1.75
N VAL A 127 -8.49 0.99 1.56
CA VAL A 127 -8.05 0.06 0.52
C VAL A 127 -7.44 -1.14 1.20
N SER A 128 -7.89 -2.31 0.80
CA SER A 128 -7.46 -3.58 1.35
C SER A 128 -6.84 -4.40 0.23
N SER A 129 -5.76 -5.11 0.53
CA SER A 129 -5.02 -5.86 -0.46
C SER A 129 -4.44 -7.14 0.14
N VAL A 130 -4.35 -8.19 -0.67
CA VAL A 130 -3.72 -9.45 -0.31
C VAL A 130 -3.21 -10.14 -1.57
N SER A 131 -2.09 -10.85 -1.47
CA SER A 131 -1.59 -11.63 -2.58
C SER A 131 -2.54 -12.78 -2.95
N VAL A 132 -2.72 -12.97 -4.24
CA VAL A 132 -3.56 -14.03 -4.82
C VAL A 132 -2.81 -14.76 -5.92
N GLU A 133 -3.12 -16.04 -6.09
CA GLU A 133 -2.69 -16.77 -7.27
C GLU A 133 -3.48 -16.31 -8.49
N TYR A 134 -2.77 -15.96 -9.56
CA TYR A 134 -3.36 -15.50 -10.80
C TYR A 134 -2.72 -16.25 -11.99
N PRO A 135 -3.44 -17.18 -12.66
CA PRO A 135 -2.87 -18.04 -13.69
C PRO A 135 -2.23 -17.31 -14.86
N GLN A 136 -2.67 -16.09 -15.18
CA GLN A 136 -2.12 -15.29 -16.26
C GLN A 136 -0.87 -14.50 -15.85
N CYS A 137 -0.44 -14.61 -14.58
CA CYS A 137 0.77 -13.99 -14.03
C CYS A 137 1.47 -14.94 -13.06
N CYS A 138 1.89 -16.10 -13.58
CA CYS A 138 2.65 -17.09 -12.82
C CYS A 138 4.01 -16.54 -12.33
N PRO A 139 4.53 -17.05 -11.20
CA PRO A 139 5.90 -16.77 -10.78
C PRO A 139 6.90 -17.08 -11.90
N SER A 140 7.92 -16.23 -12.04
CA SER A 140 8.98 -16.38 -13.04
C SER A 140 10.34 -16.48 -12.36
N SER A 141 11.34 -17.05 -13.05
CA SER A 141 12.72 -17.06 -12.53
C SER A 141 13.40 -15.68 -12.60
N SER A 142 12.85 -14.73 -13.38
CA SER A 142 13.42 -13.39 -13.54
C SER A 142 13.20 -12.46 -12.34
N CYS A 143 12.24 -12.75 -11.47
CA CYS A 143 11.94 -11.92 -10.30
C CYS A 143 11.39 -12.79 -9.16
N ILE A 144 11.83 -12.53 -7.93
CA ILE A 144 11.35 -13.29 -6.77
C ILE A 144 9.91 -12.85 -6.47
N ARG A 145 8.98 -13.80 -6.46
CA ARG A 145 7.59 -13.57 -6.04
C ARG A 145 7.55 -13.28 -4.54
N GLY A 146 7.18 -12.07 -4.19
CA GLY A 146 6.77 -11.72 -2.85
C GLY A 146 5.30 -12.06 -2.60
N TYR A 147 4.95 -12.21 -1.32
CA TYR A 147 3.58 -12.46 -0.90
C TYR A 147 3.17 -11.42 0.14
N ASN A 148 2.19 -10.59 -0.20
CA ASN A 148 1.56 -9.66 0.73
C ASN A 148 0.48 -10.41 1.52
N HIS A 149 0.72 -10.61 2.81
CA HIS A 149 -0.35 -10.87 3.77
C HIS A 149 -1.26 -9.63 3.87
N PRO A 150 -2.51 -9.75 4.36
CA PRO A 150 -3.49 -8.66 4.35
C PRO A 150 -2.91 -7.30 4.70
N CYS A 151 -2.88 -6.40 3.73
CA CYS A 151 -2.23 -5.10 3.79
C CYS A 151 -3.18 -4.04 3.21
N GLY A 152 -2.84 -2.76 3.34
CA GLY A 152 -3.74 -1.73 2.86
C GLY A 152 -3.50 -0.35 3.44
N TYR A 153 -4.49 0.49 3.22
CA TYR A 153 -4.47 1.90 3.56
C TYR A 153 -5.79 2.28 4.21
N VAL A 154 -5.72 3.08 5.26
CA VAL A 154 -6.88 3.76 5.85
C VAL A 154 -6.64 5.25 5.71
N CYS A 155 -7.56 5.90 5.02
CA CYS A 155 -7.51 7.32 4.73
C CYS A 155 -8.74 7.98 5.32
N SER A 156 -8.56 8.79 6.35
CA SER A 156 -9.65 9.48 7.04
C SER A 156 -9.44 10.99 7.00
N PRO A 157 -10.51 11.80 6.89
CA PRO A 157 -10.37 13.24 6.97
C PRO A 157 -9.78 13.65 8.32
N LEU A 158 -8.97 14.71 8.36
CA LEU A 158 -8.58 15.32 9.62
C LEU A 158 -9.76 16.13 10.18
N PRO A 159 -10.20 15.90 11.44
CA PRO A 159 -11.34 16.61 12.02
C PRO A 159 -11.17 18.13 11.97
N GLU A 160 -9.95 18.60 12.22
CA GLU A 160 -9.56 20.01 12.25
C GLU A 160 -9.50 20.65 10.85
N ASN A 161 -9.28 19.83 9.80
CA ASN A 161 -9.12 20.34 8.44
C ASN A 161 -9.43 19.25 7.38
N PRO A 162 -10.68 19.22 6.86
CA PRO A 162 -11.11 18.22 5.88
C PRO A 162 -10.36 18.25 4.53
N SER A 163 -9.60 19.32 4.24
CA SER A 163 -8.70 19.36 3.07
C SER A 163 -7.41 18.53 3.26
N TYR A 164 -7.25 17.92 4.43
CA TYR A 164 -6.14 17.03 4.76
C TYR A 164 -6.67 15.68 5.22
N SER A 165 -5.92 14.65 4.89
CA SER A 165 -6.20 13.28 5.31
C SER A 165 -5.12 12.76 6.24
N ARG A 166 -5.53 12.03 7.27
CA ARG A 166 -4.66 11.09 7.97
C ARG A 166 -4.58 9.81 7.15
N LEU A 167 -3.39 9.50 6.68
CA LEU A 167 -3.09 8.25 5.98
C LEU A 167 -2.40 7.30 6.94
N VAL A 168 -2.96 6.10 7.09
CA VAL A 168 -2.35 4.97 7.79
C VAL A 168 -2.13 3.85 6.79
N VAL A 169 -0.91 3.36 6.67
CA VAL A 169 -0.48 2.30 5.77
C VAL A 169 -0.14 1.06 6.57
N PHE A 170 -0.69 -0.09 6.21
CA PHE A 170 -0.39 -1.38 6.80
C PHE A 170 0.28 -2.27 5.78
N VAL A 171 1.47 -2.81 6.09
CA VAL A 171 2.13 -3.82 5.24
C VAL A 171 2.70 -4.96 6.07
N GLN A 172 2.67 -6.16 5.52
CA GLN A 172 3.29 -7.35 6.09
C GLN A 172 3.75 -8.29 4.98
N PRO A 173 4.75 -7.86 4.18
CA PRO A 173 5.21 -8.65 3.06
C PRO A 173 6.09 -9.81 3.53
N GLU A 174 5.88 -10.97 2.93
CA GLU A 174 6.81 -12.08 2.91
C GLU A 174 7.62 -12.01 1.60
N LEU A 175 8.87 -11.57 1.70
CA LEU A 175 9.67 -11.15 0.55
C LEU A 175 10.36 -12.29 -0.21
N GLY A 176 10.31 -13.52 0.31
CA GLY A 176 11.03 -14.68 -0.22
C GLY A 176 12.55 -14.50 -0.30
N GLY A 177 13.23 -15.48 -0.91
CA GLY A 177 14.64 -15.36 -1.29
C GLY A 177 15.67 -15.45 -0.15
N ASN A 178 15.38 -16.20 0.93
CA ASN A 178 16.31 -16.47 2.04
C ASN A 178 17.00 -15.21 2.63
N LEU A 179 16.23 -14.14 2.84
CA LEU A 179 16.73 -12.90 3.43
C LEU A 179 16.89 -13.02 4.96
N PRO A 180 18.00 -12.57 5.55
CA PRO A 180 18.12 -12.44 6.99
C PRO A 180 17.09 -11.46 7.56
N ARG A 181 16.43 -11.84 8.66
CA ARG A 181 15.41 -11.00 9.32
C ARG A 181 15.87 -9.56 9.60
N PRO A 182 17.10 -9.29 10.10
CA PRO A 182 17.55 -7.91 10.34
C PRO A 182 17.62 -7.03 9.07
N VAL A 183 17.88 -7.65 7.91
CA VAL A 183 17.89 -6.94 6.61
C VAL A 183 16.48 -6.48 6.27
N ILE A 184 15.48 -7.36 6.45
CA ILE A 184 14.07 -7.02 6.24
C ILE A 184 13.63 -5.93 7.23
N GLU A 185 13.94 -6.12 8.51
CA GLU A 185 13.51 -5.24 9.60
C GLU A 185 14.11 -3.83 9.53
N SER A 186 15.31 -3.68 8.96
CA SER A 186 15.91 -2.36 8.70
C SER A 186 15.36 -1.69 7.44
N ALA A 187 15.03 -2.47 6.41
CA ALA A 187 14.61 -1.96 5.10
C ALA A 187 13.14 -1.53 5.05
N LEU A 188 12.21 -2.30 5.63
CA LEU A 188 10.77 -2.04 5.53
C LEU A 188 10.33 -0.71 6.16
N PRO A 189 10.81 -0.30 7.36
CA PRO A 189 10.46 1.00 7.91
C PRO A 189 10.90 2.16 7.02
N THR A 190 12.09 2.07 6.42
CA THR A 190 12.58 3.07 5.48
C THR A 190 11.73 3.12 4.21
N SER A 191 11.29 1.96 3.72
CA SER A 191 10.42 1.86 2.54
C SER A 191 9.07 2.54 2.78
N LEU A 192 8.49 2.44 3.97
CA LEU A 192 7.23 3.12 4.33
C LEU A 192 7.40 4.63 4.47
N ILE A 193 8.51 5.10 5.06
CA ILE A 193 8.84 6.53 5.10
C ILE A 193 8.93 7.08 3.67
N ASN A 194 9.61 6.35 2.77
CA ASN A 194 9.76 6.76 1.38
C ASN A 194 8.43 6.75 0.64
N LEU A 195 7.61 5.70 0.76
CA LEU A 195 6.29 5.62 0.14
C LEU A 195 5.42 6.83 0.49
N ILE A 196 5.28 7.13 1.79
CA ILE A 196 4.44 8.25 2.25
C ILE A 196 5.08 9.59 1.86
N GLY A 197 6.42 9.68 1.86
CA GLY A 197 7.14 10.88 1.42
C GLY A 197 6.95 11.17 -0.07
N ASP A 198 7.15 10.16 -0.92
CA ASP A 198 6.97 10.25 -2.37
C ASP A 198 5.52 10.56 -2.74
N LEU A 199 4.55 10.02 -2.00
CA LEU A 199 3.14 10.38 -2.13
C LEU A 199 2.90 11.87 -1.83
N LYS A 200 3.46 12.39 -0.73
CA LYS A 200 3.36 13.82 -0.36
C LYS A 200 3.92 14.73 -1.44
N ASP A 201 4.99 14.31 -2.10
CA ASP A 201 5.64 15.07 -3.16
C ASP A 201 4.86 14.95 -4.48
N GLY A 202 4.37 13.76 -4.82
CA GLY A 202 3.60 13.48 -6.02
C GLY A 202 2.31 14.28 -6.10
N ILE A 203 1.58 14.41 -4.98
CA ILE A 203 0.31 15.17 -4.94
C ILE A 203 0.52 16.66 -5.21
N LYS A 204 1.61 17.23 -4.69
CA LYS A 204 1.94 18.66 -4.88
C LYS A 204 2.40 18.98 -6.30
N SER A 205 2.77 17.97 -7.09
CA SER A 205 3.28 18.18 -8.44
C SER A 205 2.18 18.74 -9.35
N PRO A 206 2.39 19.87 -10.06
CA PRO A 206 1.38 20.48 -10.93
C PRO A 206 0.81 19.54 -12.02
N LYS A 207 1.56 18.47 -12.34
CA LYS A 207 1.15 17.44 -13.31
C LYS A 207 0.03 16.53 -12.79
N SER A 208 -0.31 16.56 -11.49
CA SER A 208 -1.37 15.72 -10.90
C SER A 208 -2.78 16.28 -11.12
N HIS A 209 -2.92 17.61 -11.32
CA HIS A 209 -4.21 18.31 -11.37
C HIS A 209 -4.79 18.53 -12.78
N SER A 210 -4.15 18.05 -13.85
CA SER A 210 -4.48 18.44 -15.24
C SER A 210 -5.32 17.44 -16.04
N SER A 211 -5.82 16.34 -15.47
CA SER A 211 -6.52 15.32 -16.29
C SER A 211 -8.04 15.51 -16.49
N HIS A 212 -8.69 16.56 -15.96
CA HIS A 212 -10.15 16.76 -16.12
C HIS A 212 -10.56 18.16 -16.64
N ALA A 213 -9.79 18.72 -17.58
CA ALA A 213 -10.26 19.83 -18.39
C ALA A 213 -9.92 19.58 -19.85
N HIS A 214 -10.85 18.92 -20.57
CA HIS A 214 -11.15 19.05 -22.01
C HIS A 214 -11.67 17.74 -22.60
N LYS A 215 -12.99 17.57 -22.54
CA LYS A 215 -13.81 17.16 -23.70
C LYS A 215 -15.13 17.91 -23.61
N LYS A 216 -15.20 19.04 -24.32
CA LYS A 216 -16.45 19.51 -24.93
C LYS A 216 -16.43 19.01 -26.37
#